data_AF-A0A971QNA5-F1
#
_entry.id   AF-A0A971QNA5-F1
#
_cell.length_a   1.000
_cell.length_b   1.000
_cell.length_c   1.000
_cell.angle_alpha   90.00
_cell.angle_beta   90.00
_cell.angle_gamma   90.00
#
_symmetry.space_group_name_H-M   'P 1'
#
loop_
_entity.id
_entity.type
_entity.pdbx_description
1 polymer ?
#
loop_
_entity_poly.entity_id
_entity_poly.type
_entity_poly.pdbx_seq_one_letter_code
_entity_poly.pdbx_strand_id
1 'polypeptide(L)'
;SLKTPFPLIKKLMLSEAVFDVERLWNALRGKGNVERFEKRLVGLTWGFASSMFVSSVLNYFLAKMMLRSDEGSAEYAAELGKMTGLSNVVILVPVMAIMIFVFNALFKAVSELTGLEIEEVLAARHRKKSDEEKTASPSEVE
;
A
#
# COMPACT_ATOMS: atom_id res chain seq x y z
N SER A 1 15.52 -20.41 4.88
CA SER A 1 16.30 -19.27 4.35
C SER A 1 15.33 -18.28 3.71
N LEU A 2 14.90 -17.25 4.44
CA LEU A 2 13.95 -16.24 3.98
C LEU A 2 14.71 -15.04 3.40
N LYS A 3 15.42 -15.25 2.29
CA LYS A 3 15.97 -14.16 1.47
C LYS A 3 14.99 -13.83 0.36
N THR A 4 13.88 -13.19 0.70
CA THR A 4 13.10 -12.41 -0.25
C THR A 4 13.45 -10.95 -0.03
N PRO A 5 14.35 -10.36 -0.85
CA PRO A 5 14.76 -8.95 -0.76
C PRO A 5 13.68 -8.00 -1.32
N PHE A 6 12.42 -8.45 -1.37
CA PHE A 6 11.31 -7.68 -1.91
C PHE A 6 10.45 -7.21 -0.74
N PRO A 7 10.64 -5.97 -0.29
CA PRO A 7 9.74 -5.38 0.69
C PRO A 7 8.28 -5.50 0.21
N LEU A 8 7.33 -5.81 1.09
CA LEU A 8 5.91 -5.95 0.70
C LEU A 8 5.40 -4.74 -0.09
N ILE A 9 5.83 -3.54 0.31
CA ILE A 9 5.52 -2.29 -0.40
C ILE A 9 6.10 -2.31 -1.81
N LYS A 10 7.34 -2.78 -2.01
CA LYS A 10 7.92 -2.93 -3.35
C LYS A 10 7.02 -3.80 -4.24
N LYS A 11 6.45 -4.88 -3.71
CA LYS A 11 5.61 -5.79 -4.50
C LYS A 11 4.21 -5.25 -4.76
N LEU A 12 3.56 -4.66 -3.76
CA LEU A 12 2.23 -4.07 -3.89
C LEU A 12 2.27 -2.83 -4.80
N MET A 13 3.31 -2.02 -4.64
CA MET A 13 3.41 -0.70 -5.25
C MET A 13 4.15 -0.72 -6.59
N LEU A 14 5.09 -1.64 -6.83
CA LEU A 14 5.61 -1.89 -8.19
C LEU A 14 4.77 -2.94 -8.92
N SER A 15 3.47 -3.00 -8.64
CA SER A 15 2.57 -3.78 -9.47
C SER A 15 2.19 -2.93 -10.69
N GLU A 16 2.19 -3.56 -11.87
CA GLU A 16 1.67 -2.95 -13.10
C GLU A 16 0.18 -2.59 -13.01
N ALA A 17 -0.50 -3.05 -11.95
CA ALA A 17 -1.85 -2.65 -11.63
C ALA A 17 -1.94 -1.19 -11.17
N VAL A 18 -0.86 -0.65 -10.61
CA VAL A 18 -0.84 0.68 -9.99
C VAL A 18 0.17 1.61 -10.65
N PHE A 19 1.36 1.14 -11.04
CA PHE A 19 2.42 2.00 -11.62
C PHE A 19 2.99 1.45 -12.93
N ASP A 20 3.47 2.36 -13.79
CA ASP A 20 4.38 2.05 -14.89
C ASP A 20 5.77 1.71 -14.35
N VAL A 21 5.97 0.43 -14.06
CA VAL A 21 7.20 -0.09 -13.46
C VAL A 21 8.39 0.16 -14.40
N GLU A 22 8.20 -0.02 -15.69
CA GLU A 22 9.28 0.13 -16.68
C GLU A 22 9.74 1.58 -16.80
N ARG A 23 8.79 2.51 -16.95
CA ARG A 23 9.08 3.94 -17.01
C ARG A 23 9.72 4.45 -15.72
N LEU A 24 9.25 3.99 -14.56
CA LEU A 24 9.82 4.32 -13.26
C LEU A 24 11.30 3.90 -13.18
N TRP A 25 11.62 2.64 -13.50
CA TRP A 25 13.00 2.15 -13.45
C TRP A 25 13.90 2.81 -14.50
N ASN A 26 13.36 3.15 -15.67
CA ASN A 26 14.09 3.90 -16.69
C ASN A 26 14.46 5.31 -16.20
N ALA A 27 13.51 6.02 -15.61
CA ALA A 27 13.76 7.35 -15.03
C ALA A 27 14.75 7.29 -13.85
N LEU A 28 14.63 6.28 -12.98
CA LEU A 28 15.57 6.07 -11.86
C LEU A 28 16.99 5.75 -12.35
N ARG A 29 17.14 4.91 -13.38
CA ARG A 29 18.45 4.58 -13.98
C ARG A 29 19.07 5.79 -14.66
N GLY A 30 18.28 6.53 -15.43
CA GLY A 30 18.74 7.76 -16.10
C GLY A 30 19.28 8.82 -15.14
N LYS A 31 18.80 8.83 -13.89
CA LYS A 31 19.24 9.76 -12.83
C LYS A 31 20.19 9.14 -11.80
N GLY A 32 20.56 7.86 -11.94
CA GLY A 32 21.43 7.15 -10.99
C GLY A 32 20.83 6.97 -9.58
N ASN A 33 19.51 7.11 -9.43
CA ASN A 33 18.83 7.10 -8.12
C ASN A 33 18.28 5.73 -7.70
N VAL A 34 18.60 4.67 -8.45
CA VAL A 34 18.11 3.30 -8.22
C VAL A 34 18.35 2.84 -6.78
N GLU A 35 19.59 2.89 -6.31
CA GLU A 35 19.93 2.40 -4.97
C GLU A 35 19.27 3.24 -3.85
N ARG A 36 19.16 4.56 -4.07
CA ARG A 36 18.49 5.47 -3.14
C ARG A 36 17.00 5.18 -3.05
N PHE A 37 16.36 4.88 -4.18
CA PHE A 37 14.96 4.47 -4.24
C PHE A 37 14.73 3.14 -3.52
N GLU A 38 15.60 2.15 -3.73
CA GLU A 38 15.51 0.86 -3.03
C GLU A 38 15.64 1.00 -1.52
N LYS A 39 16.62 1.78 -1.04
CA LYS A 39 16.76 2.12 0.39
C LYS A 39 15.50 2.78 0.95
N ARG A 40 14.88 3.68 0.17
CA ARG A 40 13.63 4.35 0.57
C ARG A 40 12.47 3.35 0.68
N LEU A 41 12.34 2.42 -0.27
CA LEU A 41 11.33 1.35 -0.22
C LEU A 41 11.48 0.43 1.00
N VAL A 42 12.72 0.10 1.38
CA VAL A 42 13.00 -0.67 2.60
C VAL A 42 12.53 0.10 3.83
N GLY A 43 12.89 1.39 3.94
CA GLY A 43 12.45 2.23 5.05
C GLY A 43 10.93 2.36 5.15
N LEU A 44 10.25 2.54 4.02
CA LEU A 44 8.79 2.55 3.97
C LEU A 44 8.19 1.22 4.45
N THR A 45 8.83 0.09 4.13
CA THR A 45 8.33 -1.23 4.50
C THR A 45 8.47 -1.50 5.98
N TRP A 46 9.56 -1.04 6.58
CA TRP A 46 9.68 -0.99 8.04
C TRP A 46 8.62 -0.08 8.67
N GLY A 47 8.33 1.07 8.06
CA GLY A 47 7.23 1.95 8.47
C GLY A 47 5.87 1.24 8.45
N PHE A 48 5.57 0.54 7.36
CA PHE A 48 4.34 -0.27 7.27
C PHE A 48 4.33 -1.44 8.26
N ALA A 49 5.45 -2.14 8.47
CA ALA A 49 5.54 -3.19 9.48
C ALA A 49 5.28 -2.65 10.89
N SER A 50 5.78 -1.44 11.19
CA SER A 50 5.52 -0.76 12.47
C SER A 50 4.03 -0.45 12.66
N SER A 51 3.29 -0.22 11.56
CA SER A 51 1.84 -0.03 11.59
C SER A 51 1.10 -1.28 12.06
N MET A 52 1.54 -2.45 11.63
CA MET A 52 0.96 -3.72 12.06
C MET A 52 1.24 -3.97 13.53
N PHE A 53 2.43 -3.60 14.00
CA PHE A 53 2.75 -3.65 15.42
C PHE A 53 1.82 -2.73 16.23
N VAL A 54 1.70 -1.45 15.86
CA VAL A 54 0.79 -0.50 16.51
C VAL A 54 -0.65 -1.02 16.49
N SER A 55 -1.13 -1.52 15.35
CA SER A 55 -2.46 -2.12 15.22
C SER A 55 -2.65 -3.30 16.18
N SER A 56 -1.68 -4.21 16.26
CA SER A 56 -1.74 -5.35 17.18
C SER A 56 -1.76 -4.94 18.65
N VAL A 57 -1.01 -3.90 19.01
CA VAL A 57 -0.98 -3.33 20.36
C VAL A 57 -2.33 -2.70 20.71
N LEU A 58 -2.87 -1.87 19.81
CA LEU A 58 -4.20 -1.28 19.98
C LEU A 58 -5.26 -2.36 20.12
N ASN A 59 -5.21 -3.39 19.28
CA ASN A 59 -6.12 -4.53 19.33
C ASN A 59 -6.02 -5.30 20.67
N TYR A 60 -4.80 -5.52 21.16
CA TYR A 60 -4.58 -6.17 22.46
C TYR A 60 -5.14 -5.36 23.64
N PHE A 61 -4.87 -4.05 23.67
CA PHE A 61 -5.39 -3.18 24.74
C PHE A 61 -6.91 -3.07 24.70
N LEU A 62 -7.50 -2.97 23.50
CA LEU A 62 -8.95 -2.92 23.33
C LEU A 62 -9.62 -4.19 23.85
N ALA A 63 -9.09 -5.36 23.48
CA ALA A 63 -9.55 -6.64 23.99
C ALA A 63 -9.44 -6.69 25.52
N LYS A 64 -8.29 -6.31 26.08
CA LYS A 64 -8.07 -6.30 27.54
C LYS A 64 -8.96 -5.33 28.31
N MET A 65 -9.29 -4.17 27.74
CA MET A 65 -10.16 -3.19 28.42
C MET A 65 -11.63 -3.59 28.44
N MET A 66 -12.10 -4.25 27.37
CA MET A 66 -13.52 -4.51 27.18
C MET A 66 -13.94 -5.96 27.51
N LEU A 67 -13.05 -6.96 27.50
CA LEU A 67 -13.35 -8.29 28.06
C LEU A 67 -13.30 -8.23 29.60
N ARG A 68 -14.48 -8.06 30.22
CA ARG A 68 -14.64 -8.15 31.69
C ARG A 68 -15.57 -9.29 32.13
N SER A 69 -16.41 -9.79 31.23
CA SER A 69 -17.41 -10.82 31.51
C SER A 69 -16.88 -12.23 31.21
N ASP A 70 -17.37 -13.23 31.95
CA ASP A 70 -17.01 -14.63 31.72
C ASP A 70 -17.45 -15.12 30.34
N GLU A 71 -16.58 -15.91 29.70
CA GLU A 71 -16.85 -16.50 28.40
C GLU A 71 -18.11 -17.38 28.45
N GLY A 72 -19.10 -17.09 27.60
CA GLY A 72 -20.34 -17.88 27.48
C GLY A 72 -21.58 -17.29 28.15
N SER A 73 -21.50 -16.13 28.80
CA SER A 73 -22.69 -15.43 29.32
C SER A 73 -23.47 -14.68 28.23
N ALA A 74 -24.76 -14.40 28.48
CA ALA A 74 -25.55 -13.55 27.61
C ALA A 74 -25.02 -12.10 27.56
N GLU A 75 -24.38 -11.63 28.63
CA GLU A 75 -23.72 -10.32 28.65
C GLU A 75 -22.45 -10.30 27.79
N TYR A 76 -21.68 -11.40 27.76
CA TYR A 76 -20.49 -11.54 26.91
C TYR A 76 -20.83 -11.37 25.42
N ALA A 77 -21.93 -11.96 24.96
CA ALA A 77 -22.40 -11.82 23.56
C ALA A 77 -22.84 -10.38 23.23
N ALA A 78 -23.51 -9.70 24.18
CA ALA A 78 -23.92 -8.30 24.02
C ALA A 78 -22.72 -7.33 24.03
N GLU A 79 -21.71 -7.61 24.86
CA GLU A 79 -20.43 -6.89 24.87
C GLU A 79 -19.64 -7.11 23.57
N LEU A 80 -19.60 -8.34 23.04
CA LEU A 80 -18.97 -8.66 21.75
C LEU A 80 -19.60 -7.92 20.57
N GLY A 81 -20.94 -7.79 20.55
CA GLY A 81 -21.65 -7.06 19.50
C GLY A 81 -21.30 -5.56 19.50
N LYS A 82 -21.26 -4.94 20.68
CA LYS A 82 -20.79 -3.54 20.84
C LYS A 82 -19.29 -3.40 20.55
N MET A 83 -18.48 -4.39 20.96
CA MET A 83 -17.04 -4.43 20.68
C MET A 83 -16.78 -4.54 19.19
N THR A 84 -17.50 -5.34 18.42
CA THR A 84 -17.25 -5.47 16.98
C THR A 84 -17.41 -4.12 16.26
N GLY A 85 -18.44 -3.34 16.60
CA GLY A 85 -18.64 -2.00 16.06
C GLY A 85 -17.51 -1.02 16.42
N LEU A 86 -17.10 -0.97 17.69
CA LEU A 86 -16.02 -0.09 18.16
C LEU A 86 -14.62 -0.56 17.72
N SER A 87 -14.38 -1.87 17.70
CA SER A 87 -13.12 -2.50 17.28
C SER A 87 -12.87 -2.29 15.81
N ASN A 88 -13.90 -2.36 14.97
CA ASN A 88 -13.76 -2.07 13.55
C ASN A 88 -13.23 -0.63 13.33
N VAL A 89 -13.72 0.36 14.08
CA VAL A 89 -13.22 1.73 13.96
C VAL A 89 -11.81 1.86 14.53
N VAL A 90 -11.56 1.33 15.73
CA VAL A 90 -10.26 1.41 16.42
C VAL A 90 -9.15 0.66 15.68
N ILE A 91 -9.48 -0.39 14.92
CA ILE A 91 -8.49 -1.16 14.12
C ILE A 91 -8.33 -0.53 12.73
N LEU A 92 -9.44 -0.19 12.06
CA LEU A 92 -9.40 0.29 10.68
C LEU A 92 -8.80 1.69 10.57
N VAL A 93 -9.13 2.61 11.49
CA VAL A 93 -8.68 4.00 11.41
C VAL A 93 -7.15 4.13 11.51
N PRO A 94 -6.44 3.49 12.46
CA PRO A 94 -4.98 3.55 12.51
C PRO A 94 -4.32 2.93 11.28
N VAL A 95 -4.85 1.80 10.79
CA VAL A 95 -4.31 1.14 9.59
C VAL A 95 -4.47 2.05 8.37
N MET A 96 -5.65 2.63 8.19
CA MET A 96 -5.92 3.59 7.11
C MET A 96 -5.01 4.82 7.20
N ALA A 97 -4.84 5.41 8.39
CA ALA A 97 -3.97 6.57 8.60
C ALA A 97 -2.52 6.27 8.21
N ILE A 98 -2.01 5.10 8.60
CA ILE A 98 -0.63 4.72 8.28
C ILE A 98 -0.47 4.36 6.81
N MET A 99 -1.48 3.72 6.20
CA MET A 99 -1.51 3.49 4.76
C MET A 99 -1.44 4.79 3.97
N ILE A 100 -2.22 5.82 4.34
CA ILE A 100 -2.17 7.15 3.73
C ILE A 100 -0.77 7.75 3.87
N PHE A 101 -0.17 7.67 5.07
CA PHE A 101 1.18 8.17 5.31
C PHE A 101 2.23 7.47 4.41
N VAL A 102 2.16 6.14 4.31
CA VAL A 102 3.07 5.33 3.48
C VAL A 102 2.93 5.70 2.00
N PHE A 103 1.70 5.85 1.50
CA PHE A 103 1.44 6.24 0.12
C PHE A 103 1.98 7.64 -0.19
N ASN A 104 1.70 8.63 0.68
CA ASN A 104 2.21 9.99 0.50
C ASN A 104 3.75 10.03 0.50
N ALA A 105 4.38 9.28 1.40
CA ALA A 105 5.84 9.19 1.47
C ALA A 105 6.45 8.46 0.26
N LEU A 106 5.74 7.48 -0.32
CA LEU A 106 6.16 6.85 -1.56
C LEU A 106 6.04 7.81 -2.74
N PHE A 107 4.89 8.45 -2.91
CA PHE A 107 4.66 9.39 -4.01
C PHE A 107 5.73 10.48 -4.00
N LYS A 108 5.99 11.06 -2.83
CA LYS A 108 7.09 12.00 -2.67
C LYS A 108 8.44 11.41 -3.09
N ALA A 109 8.75 10.17 -2.69
CA ALA A 109 9.99 9.52 -3.11
C ALA A 109 10.09 9.26 -4.62
N VAL A 110 8.97 8.91 -5.27
CA VAL A 110 8.90 8.72 -6.72
C VAL A 110 9.18 10.05 -7.41
N SER A 111 8.46 11.11 -7.08
CA SER A 111 8.64 12.42 -7.72
C SER A 111 10.02 13.03 -7.44
N GLU A 112 10.54 12.94 -6.21
CA GLU A 112 11.87 13.46 -5.88
C GLU A 112 13.01 12.72 -6.60
N LEU A 113 12.91 11.39 -6.75
CA LEU A 113 14.01 10.57 -7.27
C LEU A 113 13.95 10.37 -8.78
N THR A 114 12.76 10.44 -9.38
CA THR A 114 12.56 10.31 -10.84
C THR A 114 12.34 11.65 -11.51
N GLY A 115 11.86 12.67 -10.79
CA GLY A 115 11.37 13.94 -11.37
C GLY A 115 10.14 13.77 -12.26
N LEU A 116 9.41 12.66 -12.11
CA LEU A 116 8.14 12.45 -12.79
C LEU A 116 6.99 12.89 -11.86
N GLU A 117 5.97 13.49 -12.47
CA GLU A 117 4.69 13.70 -11.80
C GLU A 117 4.02 12.35 -11.50
N ILE A 118 3.31 12.27 -10.38
CA ILE A 118 2.67 11.02 -9.95
C ILE A 118 1.67 10.50 -10.98
N GLU A 119 0.91 11.42 -11.58
CA GLU A 119 -0.07 11.10 -12.61
C GLU A 119 0.56 10.41 -13.82
N GLU A 120 1.79 10.82 -14.18
CA GLU A 120 2.52 10.26 -15.30
C GLU A 120 2.93 8.79 -15.09
N VAL A 121 3.16 8.40 -13.84
CA VAL A 121 3.56 7.04 -13.46
C VAL A 121 2.34 6.17 -13.16
N LEU A 122 1.24 6.75 -12.65
CA LEU A 122 -0.01 6.03 -12.34
C LEU A 122 -0.90 5.79 -13.57
N ALA A 123 -0.95 6.70 -14.55
CA ALA A 123 -1.92 6.66 -15.65
C ALA A 123 -1.64 5.62 -16.75
N ALA A 124 -0.65 4.73 -16.61
CA ALA A 124 -0.23 3.84 -17.69
C ALA A 124 -1.32 2.84 -18.16
N ARG A 125 -2.27 2.47 -17.29
CA ARG A 125 -3.43 1.64 -17.70
C ARG A 125 -4.33 2.32 -18.74
N HIS A 126 -4.34 3.65 -18.81
CA HIS A 126 -5.08 4.38 -19.86
C HIS A 126 -4.32 4.43 -21.18
N ARG A 127 -2.98 4.44 -21.17
CA ARG A 127 -2.18 4.49 -22.41
C ARG A 127 -2.05 3.13 -23.10
N LYS A 128 -1.80 2.04 -22.35
CA LYS A 128 -1.62 0.71 -22.94
C LYS A 128 -2.86 0.27 -23.75
N LYS A 129 -4.06 0.62 -23.25
CA LYS A 129 -5.33 0.39 -23.96
C LYS A 129 -5.47 1.25 -25.21
N SER A 130 -5.09 2.53 -25.17
CA SER A 130 -5.12 3.42 -26.34
C SER A 130 -4.11 3.04 -27.43
N ASP A 131 -2.94 2.53 -27.05
CA ASP A 131 -1.92 2.06 -27.98
C ASP A 131 -2.31 0.70 -28.58
N GLU A 132 -2.83 -0.24 -27.78
CA GLU A 132 -3.40 -1.51 -28.26
C GLU A 132 -4.59 -1.30 -29.21
N GLU A 133 -5.51 -0.39 -28.86
CA GLU A 133 -6.71 -0.06 -29.65
C GLU A 133 -6.36 0.69 -30.96
N LYS A 134 -5.29 1.49 -30.97
CA LYS A 134 -4.73 2.06 -32.21
C LYS A 134 -4.03 1.02 -33.09
N THR A 135 -3.31 0.06 -32.51
CA THR A 135 -2.65 -1.01 -33.28
C THR A 135 -3.60 -2.11 -33.76
N ALA A 136 -4.78 -2.26 -33.13
CA ALA A 136 -5.80 -3.22 -33.52
C ALA A 136 -6.72 -2.72 -34.65
N SER A 137 -6.58 -1.47 -35.10
CA SER A 137 -7.35 -0.90 -36.21
C SER A 137 -6.46 -0.26 -37.28
N PRO A 138 -5.76 -1.06 -38.10
CA PRO A 138 -5.48 -0.65 -39.47
C PRO A 138 -5.91 -1.74 -40.46
N SER A 139 -7.21 -1.75 -40.82
CA SER A 139 -7.68 -2.03 -42.18
C SER A 139 -9.22 -2.01 -42.22
N GLU A 140 -9.82 -0.82 -42.13
CA GLU A 140 -11.05 -0.59 -42.88
C GLU A 140 -10.65 -0.60 -44.37
N VAL A 141 -11.09 -1.66 -45.06
CA VAL A 141 -11.67 -1.63 -46.40
C VAL A 141 -11.07 -0.59 -47.35
N GLU A 142 -10.10 -1.03 -48.14
CA GLU A 142 -9.92 -0.56 -49.52
C GLU A 142 -10.60 -1.57 -50.46
#